data_AF-A0A7Y9ZK98-F1
#
_entry.id   AF-A0A7Y9ZK98-F1
#
_cell.length_a   1.000
_cell.length_b   1.000
_cell.length_c   1.000
_cell.angle_alpha   90.00
_cell.angle_beta   90.00
_cell.angle_gamma   90.00
#
_symmetry.space_group_name_H-M   'P 1'
#
loop_
_entity.id
_entity.type
_entity.pdbx_description
1 polymer ?
#
loop_
_entity_poly.entity_id
_entity_poly.type
_entity_poly.pdbx_seq_one_letter_code
_entity_poly.pdbx_strand_id
1 'polypeptide(L)'
;MIPRRLTETDADWGSWATAYHTTIVGALEDLLFRTVPRPGPAPLDDRPVVVPETVLDGSARWLAAHGAGDLRSLSWAARGHAAAGDDEAAGALLSAAAVHPGYAELVRGASRDVAVATADLAHRLDVVDDVLVAVTALAEESPAPEPPTGLRQRPADATDRDRSRLLVADLVGRRGVPPLATEDAERAGCELVAGCRTAVEDYDLAWFTVAVRGLVRLPHLPPRLVRDAVTFLCAQQDRSGAFGAPLVDDPVERLALHREWTVLATAALVEASEPTT
;
A
#
# COMPACT_ATOMS: atom_id res chain seq x y z
N MET A 1 39.78 -30.55 -28.30
CA MET A 1 38.57 -31.34 -27.99
C MET A 1 37.41 -30.35 -27.93
N ILE A 2 36.52 -30.35 -28.93
CA ILE A 2 35.41 -29.37 -28.99
C ILE A 2 34.32 -29.89 -28.03
N PRO A 3 33.86 -29.10 -27.06
CA PRO A 3 32.81 -29.54 -26.16
C PRO A 3 31.54 -29.84 -26.96
N ARG A 4 30.97 -31.02 -26.74
CA ARG A 4 29.69 -31.44 -27.32
C ARG A 4 28.65 -30.38 -26.96
N ARG A 5 27.99 -29.79 -27.97
CA ARG A 5 26.86 -28.89 -27.74
C ARG A 5 25.72 -29.72 -27.16
N LEU A 6 25.38 -29.44 -25.91
CA LEU A 6 24.14 -29.93 -25.31
C LEU A 6 22.97 -29.15 -25.91
N THR A 7 21.90 -29.85 -26.20
CA THR A 7 20.65 -29.34 -26.76
C THR A 7 19.51 -29.64 -25.80
N GLU A 8 18.38 -28.95 -25.93
CA GLU A 8 17.22 -29.12 -25.03
C GLU A 8 16.66 -30.55 -24.96
N THR A 9 16.98 -31.38 -25.96
CA THR A 9 16.58 -32.79 -26.02
C THR A 9 17.54 -33.74 -25.29
N ASP A 10 18.71 -33.26 -24.85
CA ASP A 10 19.67 -34.08 -24.11
C ASP A 10 19.23 -34.20 -22.63
N ALA A 11 19.24 -35.43 -22.09
CA ALA A 11 18.81 -35.70 -20.72
C ALA A 11 19.62 -34.92 -19.65
N ASP A 12 20.87 -34.58 -19.97
CA ASP A 12 21.77 -33.84 -19.09
C ASP A 12 21.58 -32.31 -19.19
N TRP A 13 20.78 -31.83 -20.15
CA TRP A 13 20.57 -30.39 -20.38
C TRP A 13 19.92 -29.70 -19.19
N GLY A 14 18.91 -30.33 -18.57
CA GLY A 14 18.23 -29.76 -17.41
C GLY A 14 19.20 -29.53 -16.24
N SER A 15 20.04 -30.52 -15.93
CA SER A 15 21.03 -30.41 -14.85
C SER A 15 22.10 -29.35 -15.17
N TRP A 16 22.59 -29.30 -16.41
CA TRP A 16 23.53 -28.29 -16.85
C TRP A 16 22.93 -26.87 -16.80
N ALA A 17 21.70 -26.69 -17.27
CA ALA A 17 21.00 -25.40 -17.28
C ALA A 17 20.75 -24.91 -15.85
N THR A 18 20.32 -25.78 -14.93
CA THR A 18 20.17 -25.43 -13.51
C THR A 18 21.50 -25.06 -12.86
N ALA A 19 22.58 -25.81 -13.11
CA ALA A 19 23.90 -25.50 -12.57
C ALA A 19 24.47 -24.18 -13.14
N TYR A 20 24.26 -23.93 -14.43
CA TYR A 20 24.66 -22.68 -15.08
C TYR A 20 23.88 -21.48 -14.54
N HIS A 21 22.56 -21.60 -14.42
CA HIS A 21 21.70 -20.53 -13.93
C HIS A 21 22.00 -20.18 -12.47
N THR A 22 22.16 -21.18 -11.59
CA THR A 22 22.51 -20.96 -10.17
C THR A 22 23.90 -20.36 -10.01
N THR A 23 24.87 -20.77 -10.84
CA THR A 23 26.23 -20.19 -10.80
C THR A 23 26.25 -18.73 -11.27
N ILE A 24 25.52 -18.41 -12.35
CA ILE A 24 25.45 -17.02 -12.85
C ILE A 24 24.68 -16.12 -11.89
N VAL A 25 23.54 -16.56 -11.39
CA VAL A 25 22.74 -15.79 -10.43
C VAL A 25 23.56 -15.55 -9.15
N GLY A 26 24.21 -16.58 -8.60
CA GLY A 26 25.06 -16.41 -7.42
C GLY A 26 26.29 -15.52 -7.66
N ALA A 27 26.92 -15.62 -8.84
CA ALA A 27 28.03 -14.74 -9.20
C ALA A 27 27.59 -13.28 -9.40
N LEU A 28 26.41 -13.04 -9.96
CA LEU A 28 25.84 -11.70 -10.10
C LEU A 28 25.43 -11.12 -8.74
N GLU A 29 24.87 -11.93 -7.85
CA GLU A 29 24.54 -11.52 -6.49
C GLU A 29 25.80 -11.13 -5.69
N ASP A 30 26.85 -11.95 -5.71
CA ASP A 30 28.13 -11.66 -5.05
C ASP A 30 28.84 -10.45 -5.68
N LEU A 31 28.77 -10.30 -7.00
CA LEU A 31 29.29 -9.12 -7.71
C LEU A 31 28.54 -7.86 -7.25
N LEU A 32 27.20 -7.87 -7.29
CA LEU A 32 26.35 -6.74 -6.86
C LEU A 32 26.61 -6.39 -5.39
N PHE A 33 26.74 -7.39 -4.51
CA PHE A 33 27.04 -7.19 -3.10
C PHE A 33 28.41 -6.53 -2.86
N ARG A 34 29.40 -6.81 -3.72
CA ARG A 34 30.76 -6.27 -3.61
C ARG A 34 30.95 -4.93 -4.33
N THR A 35 30.23 -4.70 -5.43
CA THR A 35 30.43 -3.52 -6.28
C THR A 35 29.58 -2.34 -5.89
N VAL A 36 28.49 -2.54 -5.13
CA VAL A 36 27.74 -1.42 -4.57
C VAL A 36 28.45 -0.99 -3.28
N PRO A 37 29.09 0.19 -3.24
CA PRO A 37 29.64 0.70 -2.00
C PRO A 37 28.49 0.77 -1.01
N ARG A 38 28.58 0.07 0.12
CA ARG A 38 27.64 0.30 1.23
C ARG A 38 27.73 1.79 1.52
N PRO A 39 26.66 2.57 1.30
CA PRO A 39 26.68 3.96 1.70
C PRO A 39 27.01 3.93 3.19
N GLY A 40 28.04 4.66 3.61
CA GLY A 40 28.15 5.02 5.03
C GLY A 40 26.81 5.61 5.47
N PRO A 41 26.49 5.64 6.77
CA PRO A 41 25.24 6.26 7.23
C PRO A 41 25.18 7.67 6.65
N ALA A 42 24.34 7.84 5.63
CA ALA A 42 24.10 9.13 5.03
C ALA A 42 23.63 10.06 6.16
N PRO A 43 23.96 11.35 6.13
CA PRO A 43 23.42 12.32 7.08
C PRO A 43 21.92 12.10 7.23
N LEU A 44 21.41 12.19 8.47
CA LEU A 44 19.97 12.18 8.70
C LEU A 44 19.37 13.29 7.82
N ASP A 45 18.70 12.85 6.78
CA ASP A 45 18.09 13.72 5.79
C ASP A 45 16.67 13.96 6.28
N ASP A 46 16.50 15.06 7.01
CA ASP A 46 15.25 15.45 7.65
C ASP A 46 14.25 16.08 6.66
N ARG A 47 14.50 15.94 5.35
CA ARG A 47 13.54 16.40 4.35
C ARG A 47 12.20 15.69 4.52
N PRO A 48 11.10 16.42 4.38
CA PRO A 48 9.77 15.84 4.48
C PRO A 48 9.58 14.76 3.41
N VAL A 49 8.71 13.80 3.71
CA VAL A 49 8.22 12.85 2.72
C VAL A 49 7.43 13.63 1.67
N VAL A 50 7.78 13.45 0.40
CA VAL A 50 7.07 14.07 -0.72
C VAL A 50 6.59 12.96 -1.65
N VAL A 51 5.28 12.85 -1.79
CA VAL A 51 4.65 11.99 -2.79
C VAL A 51 4.48 12.79 -4.07
N PRO A 52 4.99 12.34 -5.22
CA PRO A 52 4.79 13.05 -6.48
C PRO A 52 3.30 13.11 -6.87
N GLU A 53 2.80 14.29 -7.21
CA GLU A 53 1.42 14.49 -7.69
C GLU A 53 1.10 13.58 -8.88
N THR A 54 2.06 13.38 -9.79
CA THR A 54 1.93 12.51 -10.96
C THR A 54 1.69 11.05 -10.61
N VAL A 55 2.19 10.58 -9.47
CA VAL A 55 1.96 9.21 -9.00
C VAL A 55 0.53 9.06 -8.50
N LEU A 56 0.06 10.01 -7.68
CA LEU A 56 -1.31 10.03 -7.15
C LEU A 56 -2.35 10.18 -8.26
N ASP A 57 -2.13 11.11 -9.20
CA ASP A 57 -3.00 11.30 -10.36
C ASP A 57 -3.03 10.05 -11.25
N GLY A 58 -1.86 9.45 -11.52
CA GLY A 58 -1.76 8.23 -12.32
C GLY A 58 -2.59 7.08 -11.73
N SER A 59 -2.48 6.84 -10.42
CA SER A 59 -3.21 5.76 -9.77
C SER A 59 -4.69 6.05 -9.62
N ALA A 60 -5.05 7.32 -9.36
CA ALA A 60 -6.43 7.76 -9.29
C ALA A 60 -7.15 7.56 -10.63
N ARG A 61 -6.53 7.96 -11.75
CA ARG A 61 -7.06 7.72 -13.10
C ARG A 61 -7.21 6.24 -13.40
N TRP A 62 -6.22 5.44 -13.03
CA TRP A 62 -6.30 3.99 -13.24
C TRP A 62 -7.47 3.37 -12.44
N LEU A 63 -7.61 3.73 -11.16
CA LEU A 63 -8.69 3.25 -10.28
C LEU A 63 -10.07 3.73 -10.76
N ALA A 64 -10.19 4.96 -11.24
CA ALA A 64 -11.44 5.44 -11.82
C ALA A 64 -11.85 4.62 -13.06
N ALA A 65 -10.89 4.28 -13.92
CA ALA A 65 -11.14 3.52 -15.14
C ALA A 65 -11.45 2.04 -14.88
N HIS A 66 -10.82 1.43 -13.89
CA HIS A 66 -10.93 -0.02 -13.64
C HIS A 66 -11.78 -0.36 -12.42
N GLY A 67 -12.14 0.60 -11.58
CA GLY A 67 -12.87 0.42 -10.32
C GLY A 67 -14.39 0.64 -10.43
N ALA A 68 -14.95 0.73 -11.64
CA ALA A 68 -16.39 0.89 -11.81
C ALA A 68 -17.16 -0.23 -11.08
N GLY A 69 -18.08 0.16 -10.19
CA GLY A 69 -18.84 -0.77 -9.35
C GLY A 69 -18.12 -1.24 -8.08
N ASP A 70 -16.99 -0.64 -7.70
CA ASP A 70 -16.33 -0.86 -6.41
C ASP A 70 -16.12 0.49 -5.69
N LEU A 71 -16.89 0.72 -4.62
CA LEU A 71 -16.80 1.96 -3.85
C LEU A 71 -15.40 2.14 -3.25
N ARG A 72 -14.71 1.08 -2.86
CA ARG A 72 -13.36 1.19 -2.31
C ARG A 72 -12.40 1.79 -3.35
N SER A 73 -12.46 1.31 -4.59
CA SER A 73 -11.66 1.87 -5.69
C SER A 73 -12.02 3.33 -5.99
N LEU A 74 -13.32 3.65 -6.08
CA LEU A 74 -13.78 5.01 -6.38
C LEU A 74 -13.42 6.02 -5.27
N SER A 75 -13.56 5.63 -4.01
CA SER A 75 -13.19 6.45 -2.86
C SER A 75 -11.70 6.78 -2.84
N TRP A 76 -10.85 5.78 -3.06
CA TRP A 76 -9.40 6.02 -3.12
C TRP A 76 -8.96 6.73 -4.39
N ALA A 77 -9.67 6.57 -5.51
CA ALA A 77 -9.46 7.40 -6.71
C ALA A 77 -9.76 8.88 -6.42
N ALA A 78 -10.92 9.18 -5.83
CA ALA A 78 -11.29 10.54 -5.48
C ALA A 78 -10.30 11.17 -4.50
N ARG A 79 -9.86 10.42 -3.48
CA ARG A 79 -8.83 10.88 -2.53
C ARG A 79 -7.47 11.07 -3.20
N GLY A 80 -7.11 10.23 -4.16
CA GLY A 80 -5.89 10.38 -4.95
C GLY A 80 -5.89 11.66 -5.78
N HIS A 81 -6.98 11.96 -6.48
CA HIS A 81 -7.16 13.23 -7.21
C HIS A 81 -7.07 14.44 -6.29
N ALA A 82 -7.79 14.42 -5.18
CA ALA A 82 -7.74 15.45 -4.15
C ALA A 82 -6.31 15.68 -3.62
N ALA A 83 -5.59 14.61 -3.28
CA ALA A 83 -4.22 14.68 -2.78
C ALA A 83 -3.23 15.17 -3.85
N ALA A 84 -3.54 14.96 -5.14
CA ALA A 84 -2.81 15.53 -6.27
C ALA A 84 -3.21 17.00 -6.59
N GLY A 85 -4.15 17.58 -5.85
CA GLY A 85 -4.63 18.96 -6.04
C GLY A 85 -5.77 19.12 -7.04
N ASP A 86 -6.37 18.03 -7.51
CA ASP A 86 -7.51 18.03 -8.45
C ASP A 86 -8.82 17.74 -7.71
N ASP A 87 -9.29 18.74 -6.94
CA ASP A 87 -10.55 18.66 -6.19
C ASP A 87 -11.78 18.57 -7.12
N GLU A 88 -11.69 19.07 -8.37
CA GLU A 88 -12.76 18.97 -9.38
C GLU A 88 -12.97 17.51 -9.82
N ALA A 89 -11.91 16.82 -10.20
CA ALA A 89 -11.98 15.40 -10.55
C ALA A 89 -12.42 14.53 -9.35
N ALA A 90 -11.93 14.86 -8.15
CA ALA A 90 -12.35 14.19 -6.93
C ALA A 90 -13.87 14.33 -6.69
N GLY A 91 -14.40 15.54 -6.80
CA GLY A 91 -15.83 15.82 -6.64
C GLY A 91 -16.70 15.15 -7.71
N ALA A 92 -16.24 15.14 -8.96
CA ALA A 92 -16.92 14.47 -10.06
C ALA A 92 -17.02 12.95 -9.83
N LEU A 93 -15.95 12.31 -9.34
CA LEU A 93 -15.95 10.88 -9.03
C LEU A 93 -16.90 10.51 -7.90
N LEU A 94 -16.91 11.30 -6.81
CA LEU A 94 -17.84 11.07 -5.70
C LEU A 94 -19.30 11.25 -6.15
N SER A 95 -19.57 12.28 -6.94
CA SER A 95 -20.90 12.53 -7.52
C SER A 95 -21.35 11.39 -8.45
N ALA A 96 -20.43 10.87 -9.27
CA ALA A 96 -20.71 9.74 -10.16
C ALA A 96 -20.95 8.44 -9.38
N ALA A 97 -20.22 8.22 -8.28
CA ALA A 97 -20.43 7.08 -7.40
C ALA A 97 -21.82 7.13 -6.73
N ALA A 98 -22.25 8.32 -6.30
CA ALA A 98 -23.53 8.56 -5.63
C ALA A 98 -24.75 8.12 -6.45
N VAL A 99 -24.71 8.39 -7.76
CA VAL A 99 -25.81 8.09 -8.68
C VAL A 99 -25.73 6.66 -9.24
N HIS A 100 -24.74 5.87 -8.83
CA HIS A 100 -24.60 4.49 -9.26
C HIS A 100 -25.79 3.65 -8.73
N PRO A 101 -26.50 2.86 -9.57
CA PRO A 101 -27.67 2.10 -9.13
C PRO A 101 -27.42 1.14 -7.96
N GLY A 102 -26.17 0.72 -7.76
CA GLY A 102 -25.72 -0.12 -6.64
C GLY A 102 -25.13 0.63 -5.45
N TYR A 103 -25.15 1.97 -5.42
CA TYR A 103 -24.44 2.77 -4.41
C TYR A 103 -24.78 2.36 -2.97
N ALA A 104 -26.06 2.17 -2.65
CA ALA A 104 -26.48 1.72 -1.31
C ALA A 104 -25.98 0.31 -0.94
N GLU A 105 -25.75 -0.57 -1.91
CA GLU A 105 -25.15 -1.88 -1.68
C GLU A 105 -23.64 -1.78 -1.53
N LEU A 106 -22.99 -0.95 -2.35
CA LEU A 106 -21.56 -0.69 -2.25
C LEU A 106 -21.17 -0.01 -0.94
N VAL A 107 -21.99 0.93 -0.46
CA VAL A 107 -21.83 1.54 0.86
C VAL A 107 -21.97 0.46 1.93
N ARG A 108 -23.06 -0.32 1.95
CA ARG A 108 -23.22 -1.41 2.94
C ARG A 108 -22.10 -2.45 2.95
N GLY A 109 -21.46 -2.69 1.81
CA GLY A 109 -20.32 -3.61 1.68
C GLY A 109 -18.95 -2.99 2.01
N ALA A 110 -18.86 -1.67 2.17
CA ALA A 110 -17.59 -0.99 2.44
C ALA A 110 -17.16 -1.13 3.91
N SER A 111 -15.84 -1.15 4.13
CA SER A 111 -15.32 -1.03 5.49
C SER A 111 -15.57 0.36 6.06
N ARG A 112 -15.71 0.44 7.40
CA ARG A 112 -15.88 1.72 8.11
C ARG A 112 -14.81 2.75 7.74
N ASP A 113 -13.56 2.35 7.58
CA ASP A 113 -12.47 3.25 7.21
C ASP A 113 -12.69 3.90 5.84
N VAL A 114 -13.15 3.11 4.85
CA VAL A 114 -13.46 3.62 3.51
C VAL A 114 -14.65 4.58 3.59
N ALA A 115 -15.67 4.23 4.37
CA ALA A 115 -16.83 5.07 4.58
C ALA A 115 -16.45 6.42 5.21
N VAL A 116 -15.82 6.42 6.38
CA VAL A 116 -15.38 7.64 7.06
C VAL A 116 -14.48 8.49 6.16
N ALA A 117 -13.49 7.88 5.49
CA ALA A 117 -12.59 8.61 4.60
C ALA A 117 -13.30 9.22 3.38
N THR A 118 -14.39 8.60 2.91
CA THR A 118 -15.23 9.11 1.81
C THR A 118 -16.12 10.25 2.29
N ALA A 119 -16.74 10.12 3.47
CA ALA A 119 -17.55 11.16 4.07
C ALA A 119 -16.73 12.41 4.38
N ASP A 120 -15.54 12.26 4.98
CA ASP A 120 -14.61 13.38 5.25
C ASP A 120 -14.27 14.14 3.96
N LEU A 121 -13.98 13.40 2.88
CA LEU A 121 -13.66 14.00 1.59
C LEU A 121 -14.87 14.71 0.98
N ALA A 122 -16.04 14.06 0.97
CA ALA A 122 -17.28 14.64 0.46
C ALA A 122 -17.66 15.93 1.21
N HIS A 123 -17.48 15.95 2.53
CA HIS A 123 -17.68 17.13 3.36
C HIS A 123 -16.71 18.26 2.98
N ARG A 124 -15.42 17.94 2.83
CA ARG A 124 -14.39 18.93 2.43
C ARG A 124 -14.66 19.54 1.05
N LEU A 125 -15.21 18.74 0.13
CA LEU A 125 -15.46 19.14 -1.26
C LEU A 125 -16.86 19.72 -1.50
N ASP A 126 -17.70 19.81 -0.46
CA ASP A 126 -19.11 20.26 -0.56
C ASP A 126 -19.93 19.43 -1.58
N VAL A 127 -19.70 18.11 -1.62
CA VAL A 127 -20.37 17.19 -2.55
C VAL A 127 -21.63 16.60 -1.90
N VAL A 128 -22.80 17.03 -2.38
CA VAL A 128 -24.20 16.55 -2.22
C VAL A 128 -24.57 15.77 -0.94
N ASP A 129 -25.60 16.27 -0.24
CA ASP A 129 -26.17 15.73 1.01
C ASP A 129 -26.44 14.21 1.02
N ASP A 130 -26.92 13.61 -0.08
CA ASP A 130 -27.29 12.18 -0.12
C ASP A 130 -26.08 11.23 0.02
N VAL A 131 -24.90 11.62 -0.48
CA VAL A 131 -23.63 10.89 -0.32
C VAL A 131 -23.22 10.90 1.14
N LEU A 132 -23.28 12.09 1.74
CA LEU A 132 -22.91 12.33 3.11
C LEU A 132 -23.81 11.51 4.06
N VAL A 133 -25.12 11.52 3.84
CA VAL A 133 -26.10 10.80 4.68
C VAL A 133 -25.86 9.29 4.64
N ALA A 134 -25.74 8.69 3.46
CA ALA A 134 -25.59 7.24 3.33
C ALA A 134 -24.27 6.72 3.94
N VAL A 135 -23.18 7.47 3.76
CA VAL A 135 -21.86 7.07 4.24
C VAL A 135 -21.69 7.37 5.74
N THR A 136 -22.27 8.47 6.22
CA THR A 136 -22.29 8.81 7.65
C THR A 136 -23.10 7.79 8.44
N ALA A 137 -24.28 7.40 7.95
CA ALA A 137 -25.09 6.36 8.58
C ALA A 137 -24.32 5.03 8.73
N LEU A 138 -23.57 4.62 7.70
CA LEU A 138 -22.74 3.41 7.77
C LEU A 138 -21.57 3.55 8.76
N ALA A 139 -20.94 4.73 8.82
CA ALA A 139 -19.86 5.01 9.76
C ALA A 139 -20.35 4.97 11.23
N GLU A 140 -21.61 5.35 11.47
CA GLU A 140 -22.27 5.29 12.78
C GLU A 140 -22.77 3.88 13.13
N GLU A 141 -23.30 3.13 12.15
CA GLU A 141 -23.84 1.77 12.34
C GLU A 141 -22.75 0.70 12.48
N SER A 142 -21.56 0.91 11.92
CA SER A 142 -20.44 -0.01 12.10
C SER A 142 -19.83 0.15 13.50
N PRO A 143 -19.80 -0.88 14.37
CA PRO A 143 -19.10 -0.79 15.64
C PRO A 143 -17.65 -0.38 15.40
N ALA A 144 -17.13 0.54 16.22
CA ALA A 144 -15.71 0.85 16.17
C ALA A 144 -14.96 -0.46 16.42
N PRO A 145 -13.91 -0.80 15.65
CA PRO A 145 -13.08 -1.92 16.04
C PRO A 145 -12.64 -1.65 17.47
N GLU A 146 -12.95 -2.56 18.40
CA GLU A 146 -12.35 -2.49 19.74
C GLU A 146 -10.85 -2.39 19.51
N PRO A 147 -10.19 -1.33 20.02
CA PRO A 147 -8.75 -1.21 19.85
C PRO A 147 -8.15 -2.51 20.40
N PRO A 148 -7.41 -3.28 19.59
CA PRO A 148 -6.77 -4.49 20.09
C PRO A 148 -5.99 -4.09 21.33
N THR A 149 -6.20 -4.83 22.43
CA THR A 149 -5.86 -4.47 23.82
C THR A 149 -4.37 -4.15 24.01
N GLY A 150 -3.92 -3.00 23.53
CA GLY A 150 -2.54 -2.55 23.49
C GLY A 150 -1.58 -3.46 22.72
N LEU A 151 -0.42 -2.91 22.38
CA LEU A 151 0.75 -3.63 21.85
C LEU A 151 1.21 -4.82 22.73
N ARG A 152 0.64 -4.97 23.94
CA ARG A 152 1.07 -5.91 24.99
C ARG A 152 0.24 -7.20 25.07
N GLN A 153 -0.98 -7.25 24.52
CA GLN A 153 -1.77 -8.49 24.48
C GLN A 153 -1.75 -9.06 23.07
N ARG A 154 -0.60 -9.63 22.67
CA ARG A 154 -0.44 -10.29 21.37
C ARG A 154 -0.48 -11.81 21.55
N PRO A 155 -1.13 -12.56 20.65
CA PRO A 155 -1.07 -14.02 20.65
C PRO A 155 0.39 -14.46 20.53
N ALA A 156 0.86 -15.32 21.44
CA ALA A 156 2.25 -15.80 21.43
C ALA A 156 2.59 -16.62 20.17
N ASP A 157 1.56 -17.17 19.53
CA ASP A 157 1.56 -18.04 18.35
C ASP A 157 1.36 -17.30 17.02
N ALA A 158 1.08 -16.00 17.02
CA ALA A 158 0.94 -15.21 15.79
C ALA A 158 2.28 -15.11 15.03
N THR A 159 2.25 -15.24 13.70
CA THR A 159 3.43 -15.00 12.85
C THR A 159 3.83 -13.52 12.92
N ASP A 160 5.08 -13.18 12.58
CA ASP A 160 5.52 -11.77 12.53
C ASP A 160 4.68 -10.93 11.54
N ARG A 161 4.17 -11.56 10.47
CA ARG A 161 3.23 -10.95 9.52
C ARG A 161 1.89 -10.65 10.19
N ASP A 162 1.32 -11.58 10.95
CA ASP A 162 0.04 -11.40 11.63
C ASP A 162 0.13 -10.35 12.76
N ARG A 163 1.24 -10.35 13.51
CA ARG A 163 1.53 -9.34 14.53
C ARG A 163 1.60 -7.94 13.93
N SER A 164 2.29 -7.81 12.80
CA SER A 164 2.45 -6.53 12.13
C SER A 164 1.13 -6.07 11.47
N ARG A 165 0.28 -6.98 10.97
CA ARG A 165 -1.07 -6.65 10.49
C ARG A 165 -1.97 -6.11 11.60
N LEU A 166 -1.97 -6.75 12.76
CA LEU A 166 -2.72 -6.29 13.93
C LEU A 166 -2.21 -4.93 14.42
N LEU A 167 -0.89 -4.73 14.40
CA LEU A 167 -0.27 -3.43 14.70
C LEU A 167 -0.76 -2.33 13.75
N VAL A 168 -0.79 -2.57 12.44
CA VAL A 168 -1.28 -1.57 11.49
C VAL A 168 -2.77 -1.31 11.66
N ALA A 169 -3.58 -2.35 11.89
CA ALA A 169 -5.00 -2.18 12.18
C ALA A 169 -5.23 -1.30 13.42
N ASP A 170 -4.46 -1.50 14.49
CA ASP A 170 -4.48 -0.63 15.69
C ASP A 170 -4.10 0.82 15.33
N LEU A 171 -3.02 1.02 14.58
CA LEU A 171 -2.54 2.35 14.19
C LEU A 171 -3.52 3.09 13.28
N VAL A 172 -4.18 2.39 12.35
CA VAL A 172 -5.22 2.94 11.47
C VAL A 172 -6.49 3.27 12.26
N GLY A 173 -6.87 2.42 13.22
CA GLY A 173 -8.05 2.62 14.07
C GLY A 173 -7.92 3.74 15.11
N ARG A 174 -6.70 4.23 15.39
CA ARG A 174 -6.40 5.25 16.42
C ARG A 174 -6.73 6.69 16.03
N ARG A 175 -7.62 6.94 15.07
CA ARG A 175 -8.05 8.31 14.73
C ARG A 175 -8.63 9.02 15.97
N GLY A 176 -8.01 10.13 16.38
CA GLY A 176 -8.40 10.91 17.56
C GLY A 176 -7.93 10.35 18.92
N VAL A 177 -7.11 9.29 18.92
CA VAL A 177 -6.49 8.71 20.11
C VAL A 177 -5.10 9.34 20.34
N PRO A 178 -4.65 9.55 21.58
CA PRO A 178 -3.32 10.09 21.85
C PRO A 178 -2.21 9.29 21.15
N PRO A 179 -1.13 9.96 20.69
CA PRO A 179 0.00 9.30 20.08
C PRO A 179 0.60 8.24 21.02
N LEU A 180 1.16 7.19 20.42
CA LEU A 180 1.89 6.17 21.17
C LEU A 180 3.04 6.82 21.95
N ALA A 181 3.31 6.30 23.15
CA ALA A 181 4.53 6.62 23.87
C ALA A 181 5.75 6.30 22.97
N THR A 182 6.79 7.13 23.04
CA THR A 182 7.95 7.05 22.14
C THR A 182 8.55 5.63 22.07
N GLU A 183 8.74 4.95 23.19
CA GLU A 183 9.28 3.58 23.24
C GLU A 183 8.39 2.56 22.52
N ASP A 184 7.07 2.71 22.65
CA ASP A 184 6.09 1.84 21.99
C ASP A 184 6.02 2.14 20.49
N ALA A 185 6.17 3.41 20.09
CA ALA A 185 6.25 3.85 18.70
C ALA A 185 7.54 3.36 18.01
N GLU A 186 8.67 3.40 18.69
CA GLU A 186 9.95 2.85 18.19
C GLU A 186 9.88 1.34 18.01
N ARG A 187 9.29 0.61 18.96
CA ARG A 187 9.08 -0.84 18.85
C ARG A 187 8.18 -1.17 17.66
N ALA A 188 7.05 -0.46 17.53
CA ALA A 188 6.16 -0.59 16.39
C ALA A 188 6.89 -0.30 15.06
N GLY A 189 7.70 0.75 15.01
CA GLY A 189 8.50 1.08 13.83
C GLY A 189 9.48 -0.02 13.43
N CYS A 190 10.19 -0.61 14.39
CA CYS A 190 11.09 -1.74 14.13
C CYS A 190 10.35 -2.95 13.53
N GLU A 191 9.17 -3.28 14.06
CA GLU A 191 8.34 -4.37 13.54
C GLU A 191 7.86 -4.09 12.11
N LEU A 192 7.41 -2.86 11.84
CA LEU A 192 6.97 -2.45 10.51
C LEU A 192 8.11 -2.42 9.49
N VAL A 193 9.31 -1.98 9.88
CA VAL A 193 10.50 -2.04 9.00
C VAL A 193 10.89 -3.48 8.67
N ALA A 194 10.85 -4.38 9.67
CA ALA A 194 11.05 -5.80 9.43
C ALA A 194 9.97 -6.35 8.48
N GLY A 195 8.72 -5.96 8.69
CA GLY A 195 7.59 -6.28 7.81
C GLY A 195 7.81 -5.81 6.37
N CYS A 196 8.22 -4.56 6.15
CA CYS A 196 8.57 -4.02 4.84
C CYS A 196 9.67 -4.85 4.17
N ARG A 197 10.72 -5.21 4.91
CA ARG A 197 11.82 -6.01 4.37
C ARG A 197 11.35 -7.38 3.89
N THR A 198 10.61 -8.11 4.72
CA THR A 198 10.04 -9.42 4.34
C THR A 198 9.08 -9.28 3.15
N ALA A 199 8.26 -8.22 3.12
CA ALA A 199 7.35 -7.96 2.01
C ALA A 199 8.09 -7.75 0.68
N VAL A 200 9.23 -7.04 0.70
CA VAL A 200 10.08 -6.86 -0.48
C VAL A 200 10.70 -8.19 -0.92
N GLU A 201 11.20 -8.99 0.02
CA GLU A 201 11.81 -10.30 -0.25
C GLU A 201 10.79 -11.28 -0.88
N ASP A 202 9.54 -11.28 -0.39
CA ASP A 202 8.45 -12.13 -0.90
C ASP A 202 7.70 -11.54 -2.11
N TYR A 203 8.01 -10.30 -2.51
CA TYR A 203 7.21 -9.51 -3.45
C TYR A 203 5.71 -9.43 -3.06
N ASP A 204 5.41 -9.32 -1.77
CA ASP A 204 4.05 -9.08 -1.27
C ASP A 204 3.79 -7.58 -1.16
N LEU A 205 3.36 -6.98 -2.27
CA LEU A 205 3.08 -5.56 -2.33
C LEU A 205 1.93 -5.15 -1.41
N ALA A 206 0.90 -5.99 -1.27
CA ALA A 206 -0.21 -5.71 -0.36
C ALA A 206 0.29 -5.56 1.08
N TRP A 207 1.15 -6.47 1.53
CA TRP A 207 1.76 -6.39 2.85
C TRP A 207 2.70 -5.20 3.01
N PHE A 208 3.55 -4.93 2.00
CA PHE A 208 4.45 -3.78 2.02
C PHE A 208 3.69 -2.48 2.23
N THR A 209 2.59 -2.30 1.49
CA THR A 209 1.77 -1.11 1.57
C THR A 209 1.07 -0.94 2.92
N VAL A 210 0.60 -2.04 3.52
CA VAL A 210 0.04 -2.02 4.88
C VAL A 210 1.12 -1.55 5.88
N ALA A 211 2.34 -2.06 5.77
CA ALA A 211 3.44 -1.63 6.64
C ALA A 211 3.80 -0.13 6.44
N VAL A 212 3.80 0.37 5.19
CA VAL A 212 3.99 1.82 4.90
C VAL A 212 2.93 2.68 5.58
N ARG A 213 1.66 2.29 5.55
CA ARG A 213 0.58 3.01 6.26
C ARG A 213 0.86 3.10 7.76
N GLY A 214 1.30 2.00 8.37
CA GLY A 214 1.71 2.00 9.77
C GLY A 214 2.87 2.96 10.04
N LEU A 215 3.90 2.97 9.19
CA LEU A 215 5.06 3.85 9.34
C LEU A 215 4.69 5.34 9.25
N VAL A 216 3.81 5.70 8.32
CA VAL A 216 3.31 7.08 8.14
C VAL A 216 2.57 7.58 9.39
N ARG A 217 1.92 6.69 10.14
CA ARG A 217 1.18 7.01 11.37
C ARG A 217 2.05 7.12 12.62
N LEU A 218 3.36 6.92 12.51
CA LEU A 218 4.31 7.00 13.62
C LEU A 218 5.20 8.24 13.48
N PRO A 219 4.75 9.42 13.96
CA PRO A 219 5.46 10.70 13.76
C PRO A 219 6.83 10.76 14.45
N HIS A 220 7.12 9.83 15.36
CA HIS A 220 8.38 9.76 16.10
C HIS A 220 9.48 8.98 15.37
N LEU A 221 9.17 8.32 14.25
CA LEU A 221 10.18 7.57 13.50
C LEU A 221 11.07 8.50 12.67
N PRO A 222 12.33 8.09 12.41
CA PRO A 222 13.21 8.81 11.49
C PRO A 222 12.53 9.07 10.13
N PRO A 223 12.44 10.33 9.66
CA PRO A 223 11.75 10.69 8.41
C PRO A 223 12.24 9.89 7.20
N ARG A 224 13.54 9.57 7.20
CA ARG A 224 14.18 8.73 6.18
C ARG A 224 13.51 7.37 6.00
N LEU A 225 13.08 6.70 7.07
CA LEU A 225 12.49 5.36 6.96
C LEU A 225 11.16 5.42 6.20
N VAL A 226 10.30 6.36 6.56
CA VAL A 226 9.01 6.59 5.89
C VAL A 226 9.25 6.98 4.44
N ARG A 227 10.20 7.90 4.19
CA ARG A 227 10.54 8.37 2.85
C ARG A 227 11.08 7.26 1.96
N ASP A 228 12.01 6.44 2.44
CA ASP A 228 12.61 5.37 1.64
C ASP A 228 11.53 4.32 1.29
N ALA A 229 10.60 4.03 2.23
CA ALA A 229 9.48 3.13 1.99
C ALA A 229 8.45 3.70 1.00
N VAL A 230 8.11 4.99 1.11
CA VAL A 230 7.24 5.70 0.15
C VAL A 230 7.89 5.79 -1.22
N THR A 231 9.19 6.06 -1.30
CA THR A 231 9.94 6.10 -2.56
C THR A 231 9.92 4.74 -3.25
N PHE A 232 10.13 3.66 -2.50
CA PHE A 232 10.01 2.31 -3.03
C PHE A 232 8.59 2.04 -3.55
N LEU A 233 7.55 2.42 -2.80
CA LEU A 233 6.16 2.23 -3.19
C LEU A 233 5.85 2.98 -4.50
N CYS A 234 6.22 4.26 -4.59
CA CYS A 234 6.08 5.05 -5.82
C CYS A 234 6.75 4.38 -7.04
N ALA A 235 7.91 3.76 -6.83
CA ALA A 235 8.63 3.04 -7.89
C ALA A 235 7.93 1.75 -8.35
N GLN A 236 6.93 1.25 -7.62
CA GLN A 236 6.12 0.10 -8.04
C GLN A 236 4.99 0.49 -9.01
N GLN A 237 4.80 1.78 -9.30
CA GLN A 237 3.81 2.23 -10.27
C GLN A 237 4.29 1.99 -11.71
N ASP A 238 3.44 1.40 -12.53
CA ASP A 238 3.70 1.23 -13.96
C ASP A 238 3.23 2.44 -14.80
N ARG A 239 3.41 2.36 -16.13
CA ARG A 239 3.01 3.45 -17.04
C ARG A 239 1.49 3.65 -17.16
N SER A 240 0.70 2.65 -16.76
CA SER A 240 -0.76 2.74 -16.76
C SER A 240 -1.29 3.46 -15.52
N GLY A 241 -0.47 3.56 -14.46
CA GLY A 241 -0.84 4.10 -13.16
C GLY A 241 -1.17 3.03 -12.13
N ALA A 242 -1.22 1.75 -12.53
CA ALA A 242 -1.38 0.62 -11.62
C ALA A 242 -0.12 0.36 -10.82
N PHE A 243 -0.28 -0.31 -9.68
CA PHE A 243 0.85 -0.75 -8.85
C PHE A 243 1.11 -2.25 -8.94
N GLY A 244 2.41 -2.57 -8.97
CA GLY A 244 2.95 -3.94 -8.94
C GLY A 244 2.78 -4.71 -10.25
N ALA A 245 3.27 -5.95 -10.26
CA ALA A 245 3.17 -6.88 -11.38
C ALA A 245 2.82 -8.30 -10.88
N PRO A 246 1.54 -8.60 -10.60
CA PRO A 246 1.12 -9.89 -10.07
C PRO A 246 1.44 -11.02 -11.07
N LEU A 247 2.22 -11.99 -10.61
CA LEU A 247 2.64 -13.17 -11.37
C LEU A 247 1.54 -14.25 -11.38
N VAL A 248 0.39 -13.90 -11.98
CA VAL A 248 -0.78 -14.80 -12.10
C VAL A 248 -1.13 -14.96 -13.57
N ASP A 249 -1.40 -16.20 -14.01
CA ASP A 249 -1.70 -16.50 -15.42
C ASP A 249 -3.12 -16.09 -15.83
N ASP A 250 -4.10 -16.22 -14.93
CA ASP A 250 -5.48 -15.83 -15.18
C ASP A 250 -5.60 -14.28 -15.29
N PRO A 251 -6.05 -13.74 -16.43
CA PRO A 251 -6.18 -12.30 -16.60
C PRO A 251 -7.22 -11.66 -15.67
N VAL A 252 -8.26 -12.40 -15.25
CA VAL A 252 -9.29 -11.86 -14.35
C VAL A 252 -8.74 -11.71 -12.94
N GLU A 253 -8.12 -12.76 -12.41
CA GLU A 253 -7.42 -12.72 -11.12
C GLU A 253 -6.28 -11.69 -11.12
N ARG A 254 -5.50 -11.61 -12.20
CA ARG A 254 -4.44 -10.60 -12.34
C ARG A 254 -4.98 -9.17 -12.24
N LEU A 255 -6.10 -8.88 -12.91
CA LEU A 255 -6.74 -7.56 -12.85
C LEU A 255 -7.30 -7.28 -11.44
N ALA A 256 -7.86 -8.27 -10.77
CA ALA A 256 -8.34 -8.14 -9.39
C ALA A 256 -7.19 -7.80 -8.43
N LEU A 257 -6.06 -8.51 -8.54
CA LEU A 257 -4.85 -8.25 -7.74
C LEU A 257 -4.25 -6.87 -8.03
N HIS A 258 -4.13 -6.48 -9.30
CA HIS A 258 -3.70 -5.12 -9.66
C HIS A 258 -4.60 -4.05 -9.03
N ARG A 259 -5.92 -4.27 -9.04
CA ARG A 259 -6.86 -3.33 -8.42
C ARG A 259 -6.65 -3.25 -6.93
N GLU A 260 -6.57 -4.39 -6.25
CA GLU A 260 -6.32 -4.44 -4.81
C GLU A 260 -5.01 -3.73 -4.43
N TRP A 261 -3.92 -4.03 -5.13
CA TRP A 261 -2.62 -3.41 -4.87
C TRP A 261 -2.62 -1.92 -5.16
N THR A 262 -3.28 -1.49 -6.24
CA THR A 262 -3.40 -0.07 -6.59
C THR A 262 -4.22 0.70 -5.57
N VAL A 263 -5.33 0.12 -5.08
CA VAL A 263 -6.14 0.68 -4.00
C VAL A 263 -5.31 0.84 -2.74
N LEU A 264 -4.62 -0.21 -2.32
CA LEU A 264 -3.79 -0.17 -1.11
C LEU A 264 -2.70 0.89 -1.27
N ALA A 265 -1.98 0.89 -2.40
CA ALA A 265 -0.84 1.78 -2.63
C ALA A 265 -1.29 3.24 -2.63
N THR A 266 -2.39 3.53 -3.32
CA THR A 266 -3.01 4.86 -3.32
C THR A 266 -3.39 5.28 -1.91
N ALA A 267 -3.97 4.38 -1.10
CA ALA A 267 -4.29 4.69 0.29
C ALA A 267 -3.06 5.10 1.11
N ALA A 268 -1.97 4.34 1.01
CA ALA A 268 -0.73 4.63 1.72
C ALA A 268 -0.09 5.95 1.27
N LEU A 269 -0.11 6.24 -0.03
CA LEU A 269 0.47 7.46 -0.59
C LEU A 269 -0.37 8.70 -0.27
N VAL A 270 -1.70 8.60 -0.28
CA VAL A 270 -2.58 9.68 0.18
C VAL A 270 -2.28 9.99 1.64
N GLU A 271 -2.20 8.97 2.52
CA GLU A 271 -1.87 9.19 3.92
C GLU A 271 -0.47 9.81 4.11
N ALA A 272 0.50 9.42 3.30
CA ALA A 272 1.85 9.98 3.34
C ALA A 272 1.92 11.44 2.83
N SER A 273 0.93 11.86 2.03
CA SER A 273 0.82 13.23 1.51
C SER A 273 0.05 14.17 2.46
N GLU A 274 -0.73 13.61 3.39
CA GLU A 274 -1.46 14.39 4.39
C GLU A 274 -0.51 14.84 5.51
N PRO A 275 -0.61 16.09 5.98
CA PRO A 275 0.17 16.54 7.13
C PRO A 275 -0.20 15.72 8.37
N THR A 276 0.80 15.12 9.03
CA THR A 276 0.61 14.40 10.29
C THR A 276 0.28 15.42 11.39
N THR A 277 -1.01 15.65 11.63
CA THR A 277 -1.52 16.50 12.73
C THR A 277 -1.45 15.81 14.07
#